data_AF-A0A7J6KKF5-F1
#
_entry.id   AF-A0A7J6KKF5-F1
#
_cell.length_a   1.000
_cell.length_b   1.000
_cell.length_c   1.000
_cell.angle_alpha   90.00
_cell.angle_beta   90.00
_cell.angle_gamma   90.00
#
_symmetry.space_group_name_H-M   'P 1'
#
loop_
_entity.id
_entity.type
_entity.pdbx_description
1 polymer ?
#
loop_
_entity_poly.entity_id
_entity_poly.type
_entity_poly.pdbx_seq_one_letter_code
_entity_poly.pdbx_strand_id
1 'polypeptide(L)'
;MDIDEPIIDAWMTILWRRMGGRLVPPQPMYMSQGYGGQLGSFNRAPGHGLLLQPINLATEHHYAGTARVEGTIYYMDSLSRGVNSIPAIAKHYLRTLYGPNKPVIFMGIQQQSTGSNTCALHVLARLTQFALGPSGSDPELVVFDESRMRLHVFEQLDSDTVNLFPAA
;
A
#
# COMPACT_ATOMS: atom_id res chain seq x y z
N MET A 1 1.16 12.74 -15.99
CA MET A 1 0.20 12.70 -14.88
C MET A 1 0.80 11.78 -13.83
N ASP A 2 1.00 12.31 -12.63
CA ASP A 2 1.52 11.54 -11.50
C ASP A 2 0.38 10.73 -10.85
N ILE A 3 0.74 9.73 -10.06
CA ILE A 3 -0.24 8.96 -9.27
C ILE A 3 -0.32 9.62 -7.90
N ASP A 4 -1.40 10.36 -7.67
CA ASP A 4 -1.67 11.15 -6.48
C ASP A 4 -2.78 10.54 -5.61
N GLU A 5 -3.13 11.23 -4.52
CA GLU A 5 -4.09 10.76 -3.52
C GLU A 5 -5.47 10.40 -4.12
N PRO A 6 -6.10 11.23 -4.98
CA PRO A 6 -7.34 10.87 -5.65
C PRO A 6 -7.27 9.58 -6.48
N ILE A 7 -6.16 9.36 -7.21
CA ILE A 7 -5.98 8.15 -8.03
C ILE A 7 -5.81 6.92 -7.13
N ILE A 8 -5.06 7.05 -6.04
CA ILE A 8 -4.86 5.98 -5.06
C ILE A 8 -6.19 5.63 -4.39
N ASP A 9 -6.96 6.63 -3.95
CA ASP A 9 -8.27 6.42 -3.32
C ASP A 9 -9.28 5.75 -4.27
N ALA A 10 -9.32 6.18 -5.53
CA ALA A 10 -10.15 5.56 -6.56
C ALA A 10 -9.78 4.08 -6.75
N TRP A 11 -8.48 3.78 -6.90
CA TRP A 11 -7.98 2.41 -7.04
C TRP A 11 -8.36 1.54 -5.84
N MET A 12 -8.07 2.00 -4.63
CA MET A 12 -8.33 1.26 -3.40
C MET A 12 -9.83 1.04 -3.19
N THR A 13 -10.68 1.99 -3.60
CA THR A 13 -12.14 1.86 -3.56
C THR A 13 -12.65 0.80 -4.53
N ILE A 14 -12.14 0.75 -5.76
CA ILE A 14 -12.50 -0.29 -6.73
C ILE A 14 -12.02 -1.66 -6.24
N LEU A 15 -10.78 -1.75 -5.73
CA LEU A 15 -10.23 -2.97 -5.17
C LEU A 15 -11.07 -3.49 -4.00
N TRP A 16 -11.49 -2.60 -3.10
CA TRP A 16 -12.38 -2.94 -1.99
C TRP A 16 -13.73 -3.49 -2.46
N ARG A 17 -14.38 -2.81 -3.41
CA ARG A 17 -15.63 -3.29 -4.02
C ARG A 17 -15.46 -4.67 -4.63
N ARG A 18 -14.37 -4.90 -5.38
CA ARG A 18 -14.04 -6.19 -6.00
C ARG A 18 -13.80 -7.31 -4.98
N MET A 19 -13.21 -6.99 -3.83
CA MET A 19 -12.87 -7.98 -2.78
C MET A 19 -14.07 -8.38 -1.90
N GLY A 20 -15.20 -7.68 -1.98
CA GLY A 20 -16.48 -8.12 -1.42
C GLY A 20 -16.44 -8.51 0.06
N GLY A 21 -16.24 -7.56 0.97
CA GLY A 21 -16.26 -7.81 2.42
C GLY A 21 -15.05 -8.57 2.98
N ARG A 22 -14.19 -9.15 2.13
CA ARG A 22 -12.91 -9.78 2.54
C ARG A 22 -11.84 -8.76 2.89
N LEU A 23 -11.92 -7.58 2.26
CA LEU A 23 -11.06 -6.44 2.51
C LEU A 23 -11.77 -5.48 3.47
N VAL A 24 -11.11 -5.15 4.57
CA VAL A 24 -11.52 -4.04 5.43
C VAL A 24 -11.42 -2.75 4.61
N PRO A 25 -12.43 -1.86 4.64
CA PRO A 25 -12.42 -0.64 3.85
C PRO A 25 -11.08 0.11 3.98
N PRO A 26 -10.47 0.54 2.86
CA PRO A 26 -9.26 1.35 2.90
C PRO A 26 -9.54 2.61 3.72
N GLN A 27 -8.59 2.97 4.57
CA GLN A 27 -8.67 4.19 5.37
C GLN A 27 -7.63 5.14 4.79
N PRO A 28 -8.06 6.24 4.15
CA PRO A 28 -7.12 7.22 3.59
C PRO A 28 -6.16 7.71 4.66
N MET A 29 -4.92 7.87 4.25
CA MET A 29 -3.80 7.63 5.13
C MET A 29 -2.66 8.58 4.79
N TYR A 30 -2.97 9.85 5.02
CA TYR A 30 -2.20 10.98 4.54
C TYR A 30 -1.51 11.66 5.72
N MET A 31 -0.20 11.53 5.77
CA MET A 31 0.58 12.21 6.79
C MET A 31 0.85 13.63 6.30
N SER A 32 0.18 14.64 6.89
CA SER A 32 0.55 16.03 6.66
C SER A 32 1.75 16.40 7.55
N GLN A 33 2.79 16.99 6.97
CA GLN A 33 3.86 17.59 7.78
C GLN A 33 3.33 18.82 8.51
N GLY A 34 3.55 18.85 9.83
CA GLY A 34 3.22 19.99 10.68
C GLY A 34 1.92 19.77 11.45
N TYR A 35 2.00 20.07 12.75
CA TYR A 35 1.04 19.69 13.80
C TYR A 35 1.16 18.19 14.10
N GLY A 36 1.20 17.71 15.35
CA GLY A 36 0.07 17.86 16.26
C GLY A 36 -1.24 17.28 15.69
N GLY A 37 -1.25 16.88 14.42
CA GLY A 37 -2.35 16.34 13.68
C GLY A 37 -2.79 15.11 14.42
N GLN A 38 -3.92 15.25 15.10
CA GLN A 38 -4.70 14.12 15.52
C GLN A 38 -4.66 13.15 14.36
N LEU A 39 -4.11 11.97 14.62
CA LEU A 39 -4.39 10.80 13.84
C LEU A 39 -5.92 10.76 13.76
N GLY A 40 -6.52 11.37 12.73
CA GLY A 40 -7.92 11.79 12.74
C GLY A 40 -8.77 10.58 13.02
N SER A 41 -9.46 10.56 14.18
CA SER A 41 -10.32 9.48 14.69
C SER A 41 -10.11 8.12 14.01
N PHE A 42 -8.89 7.58 14.01
CA PHE A 42 -8.66 6.29 13.38
C PHE A 42 -9.28 5.24 14.28
N ASN A 43 -10.36 4.64 13.77
CA ASN A 43 -10.85 3.42 14.39
C ASN A 43 -9.79 2.35 14.18
N ARG A 44 -9.28 1.78 15.28
CA ARG A 44 -8.40 0.60 15.22
C ARG A 44 -9.02 -0.40 14.24
N ALA A 45 -8.21 -0.87 13.29
CA ALA A 45 -8.71 -1.80 12.29
C ALA A 45 -9.31 -3.04 12.98
N PRO A 46 -10.45 -3.58 12.49
CA PRO A 46 -11.04 -4.80 13.03
C PRO A 46 -9.98 -5.89 13.14
N GLY A 47 -10.01 -6.75 14.16
CA GLY A 47 -8.98 -7.79 14.35
C GLY A 47 -8.95 -8.89 13.29
N HIS A 48 -9.91 -8.90 12.37
CA HIS A 48 -10.13 -9.92 11.34
C HIS A 48 -10.15 -9.28 9.95
N GLY A 49 -9.97 -10.10 8.92
CA GLY A 49 -9.98 -9.68 7.51
C GLY A 49 -8.66 -9.11 7.02
N LEU A 50 -8.55 -9.09 5.69
CA LEU A 50 -7.42 -8.49 4.98
C LEU A 50 -7.51 -6.97 5.17
N LEU A 51 -6.41 -6.33 5.54
CA LEU A 51 -6.30 -4.87 5.58
C LEU A 51 -5.18 -4.45 4.65
N LEU A 52 -5.46 -3.57 3.71
CA LEU A 52 -4.48 -3.04 2.75
C LEU A 52 -4.54 -1.52 2.83
N GLN A 53 -3.41 -0.88 3.11
CA GLN A 53 -3.35 0.56 3.33
C GLN A 53 -2.12 1.16 2.63
N PRO A 54 -2.32 2.01 1.61
CA PRO A 54 -1.26 2.92 1.18
C PRO A 54 -0.96 3.92 2.30
N ILE A 55 0.27 4.41 2.37
CA ILE A 55 0.76 5.36 3.37
C ILE A 55 1.53 6.45 2.64
N ASN A 56 1.06 7.69 2.72
CA ASN A 56 1.86 8.84 2.30
C ASN A 56 2.78 9.23 3.46
N LEU A 57 4.10 9.18 3.27
CA LEU A 57 5.10 9.39 4.33
C LEU A 57 5.44 10.86 4.61
N ALA A 58 4.63 11.81 4.15
CA ALA A 58 4.71 13.26 4.36
C ALA A 58 5.96 13.96 3.81
N THR A 59 7.11 13.31 3.79
CA THR A 59 8.38 14.00 3.59
C THR A 59 8.60 14.43 2.15
N GLU A 60 8.19 13.68 1.14
CA GLU A 60 8.58 13.96 -0.26
C GLU A 60 7.64 13.31 -1.31
N HIS A 61 6.31 13.37 -1.15
CA HIS A 61 5.36 12.63 -2.01
C HIS A 61 5.68 11.12 -2.13
N HIS A 62 6.30 10.56 -1.09
CA HIS A 62 6.69 9.15 -1.06
C HIS A 62 5.57 8.31 -0.48
N TYR A 63 5.27 7.20 -1.16
CA TYR A 63 4.28 6.23 -0.72
C TYR A 63 4.93 4.92 -0.30
N ALA A 64 4.52 4.43 0.87
CA ALA A 64 4.73 3.07 1.33
C ALA A 64 3.39 2.32 1.36
N GLY A 65 3.43 1.00 1.43
CA GLY A 65 2.25 0.15 1.55
C GLY A 65 2.30 -0.66 2.84
N THR A 66 1.13 -0.95 3.40
CA THR A 66 1.01 -1.95 4.46
C THR A 66 -0.10 -2.93 4.18
N ALA A 67 0.15 -4.19 4.53
CA ALA A 67 -0.83 -5.25 4.44
C ALA A 67 -0.91 -5.99 5.77
N ARG A 68 -2.10 -6.33 6.23
CA ARG A 68 -2.29 -7.31 7.29
C ARG A 68 -2.97 -8.55 6.74
N VAL A 69 -2.24 -9.65 6.73
CA VAL A 69 -2.70 -10.96 6.25
C VAL A 69 -2.53 -11.94 7.40
N GLU A 70 -3.62 -12.60 7.79
CA GLU A 70 -3.60 -13.62 8.85
C GLU A 70 -2.97 -13.15 10.17
N GLY A 71 -3.12 -11.85 10.48
CA GLY A 71 -2.59 -11.23 11.70
C GLY A 71 -1.12 -10.77 11.60
N THR A 72 -0.41 -11.14 10.54
CA THR A 72 0.93 -10.63 10.23
C THR A 72 0.83 -9.28 9.53
N ILE A 73 1.64 -8.31 9.95
CA ILE A 73 1.70 -6.99 9.33
C ILE A 73 2.95 -6.90 8.48
N TYR A 74 2.75 -6.54 7.23
CA TYR A 74 3.79 -6.31 6.25
C TYR A 74 3.89 -4.82 5.97
N TYR A 75 5.12 -4.33 5.92
CA TYR A 75 5.47 -2.98 5.48
C TYR A 75 6.30 -3.08 4.19
N MET A 76 5.94 -2.27 3.21
CA MET A 76 6.45 -2.33 1.84
C MET A 76 6.87 -0.93 1.42
N ASP A 77 8.11 -0.79 0.96
CA ASP A 77 8.67 0.50 0.54
C ASP A 77 9.63 0.27 -0.64
N SER A 78 9.31 0.87 -1.78
CA SER A 78 10.08 0.72 -3.03
C SER A 78 11.30 1.65 -3.11
N LEU A 79 11.51 2.53 -2.13
CA LEU A 79 12.68 3.40 -2.01
C LEU A 79 13.65 2.95 -0.91
N SER A 80 13.15 2.28 0.12
CA SER A 80 13.95 1.85 1.26
C SER A 80 14.43 0.41 1.10
N ARG A 81 15.68 0.12 1.50
CA ARG A 81 16.22 -1.25 1.58
C ARG A 81 16.37 -1.70 3.03
N GLY A 82 15.60 -2.70 3.47
CA GLY A 82 15.81 -3.47 4.70
C GLY A 82 14.96 -3.11 5.93
N VAL A 83 14.93 -4.02 6.92
CA VAL A 83 14.05 -3.94 8.13
C VAL A 83 14.31 -2.73 9.02
N ASN A 84 15.56 -2.28 9.12
CA ASN A 84 15.91 -1.07 9.87
C ASN A 84 15.43 0.22 9.21
N SER A 85 14.86 0.13 8.01
CA SER A 85 14.49 1.26 7.17
C SER A 85 13.03 1.67 7.30
N ILE A 86 12.22 1.02 8.16
CA ILE A 86 10.88 1.54 8.50
C ILE A 86 11.06 2.86 9.28
N PRO A 87 10.64 4.02 8.73
CA PRO A 87 10.82 5.30 9.40
C PRO A 87 10.10 5.35 10.75
N ALA A 88 10.64 6.09 11.73
CA ALA A 88 10.04 6.19 13.07
C ALA A 88 8.57 6.63 13.03
N ILE A 89 8.24 7.51 12.08
CA ILE A 89 6.89 8.01 11.90
C ILE A 89 5.94 6.95 11.33
N ALA A 90 6.41 6.11 10.40
CA ALA A 90 5.66 4.94 9.93
C ALA A 90 5.43 3.93 11.07
N LYS A 91 6.44 3.71 11.94
CA LYS A 91 6.28 2.84 13.13
C LYS A 91 5.19 3.35 14.08
N HIS A 92 5.14 4.66 14.32
CA HIS A 92 4.09 5.26 15.14
C HIS A 92 2.70 5.03 14.53
N TYR A 93 2.57 5.22 13.22
CA TYR A 93 1.34 4.95 12.50
C TYR A 93 0.89 3.47 12.60
N LEU A 94 1.80 2.55 12.32
CA LEU A 94 1.53 1.11 12.37
C LEU A 94 1.00 0.68 13.74
N ARG A 95 1.57 1.23 14.82
CA ARG A 95 1.10 0.98 16.20
C ARG A 95 -0.30 1.51 16.45
N THR A 96 -0.69 2.61 15.81
CA THR A 96 -2.04 3.17 15.90
C THR A 96 -3.04 2.26 15.19
N LEU A 97 -2.75 1.92 13.94
CA LEU A 97 -3.65 1.15 13.09
C LEU A 97 -3.84 -0.29 13.60
N TYR A 98 -2.74 -0.94 13.95
CA TYR A 98 -2.72 -2.38 14.27
C TYR A 98 -2.58 -2.69 15.76
N GLY A 99 -2.13 -1.73 16.56
CA GLY A 99 -1.86 -1.89 17.99
C GLY A 99 -0.35 -1.89 18.34
N PRO A 100 0.01 -1.51 19.58
CA PRO A 100 1.39 -1.20 19.96
C PRO A 100 2.36 -2.38 19.97
N ASN A 101 1.85 -3.62 20.11
CA ASN A 101 2.67 -4.82 20.31
C ASN A 101 2.61 -5.79 19.12
N LYS A 102 2.23 -5.30 17.93
CA LYS A 102 2.19 -6.14 16.74
C LYS A 102 3.53 -6.10 16.00
N PRO A 103 4.15 -7.26 15.72
CA PRO A 103 5.37 -7.29 14.92
C PRO A 103 5.04 -6.85 13.49
N VAL A 104 5.98 -6.12 12.90
CA VAL A 104 5.91 -5.65 11.52
C VAL A 104 7.10 -6.23 10.76
N ILE A 105 6.81 -6.86 9.64
CA ILE A 105 7.82 -7.44 8.74
C ILE A 105 8.04 -6.44 7.61
N PHE A 106 9.29 -6.03 7.40
CA PHE A 106 9.66 -5.28 6.21
C PHE A 106 9.86 -6.27 5.06
N MET A 107 9.14 -6.07 3.96
CA MET A 107 9.20 -6.94 2.79
C MET A 107 10.31 -6.50 1.83
N GLY A 108 11.10 -7.46 1.34
CA GLY A 108 12.16 -7.24 0.36
C GLY A 108 11.64 -7.08 -1.06
N ILE A 109 10.80 -6.07 -1.32
CA ILE A 109 10.14 -5.90 -2.62
C ILE A 109 11.05 -5.28 -3.69
N GLN A 110 10.66 -5.46 -4.96
CA GLN A 110 11.20 -4.70 -6.10
C GLN A 110 11.28 -3.21 -5.75
N GLN A 111 12.49 -2.67 -5.86
CA GLN A 111 12.76 -1.26 -5.69
C GLN A 111 12.43 -0.52 -6.97
N GLN A 112 11.94 0.70 -6.84
CA GLN A 112 11.69 1.56 -7.99
C GLN A 112 13.01 1.97 -8.65
N SER A 113 12.96 2.20 -9.95
CA SER A 113 14.12 2.69 -10.70
C SER A 113 14.64 4.02 -10.15
N THR A 114 15.96 4.21 -10.13
CA THR A 114 16.58 5.43 -9.58
C THR A 114 16.06 6.68 -10.28
N GLY A 115 15.54 7.65 -9.52
CA GLY A 115 14.96 8.89 -10.04
C GLY A 115 13.56 8.74 -10.62
N SER A 116 12.92 7.56 -10.53
CA SER A 116 11.53 7.38 -10.91
C SER A 116 10.58 7.93 -9.84
N ASN A 117 9.41 8.40 -10.28
CA ASN A 117 8.28 8.76 -9.40
C ASN A 117 7.22 7.65 -9.48
N THR A 118 7.58 6.43 -9.09
CA THR A 118 6.71 5.24 -9.21
C THR A 118 6.35 4.60 -7.85
N CYS A 119 6.69 5.22 -6.72
CA CYS A 119 6.42 4.67 -5.38
C CYS A 119 4.94 4.30 -5.18
N ALA A 120 4.03 5.21 -5.55
CA ALA A 120 2.59 4.95 -5.50
C ALA A 120 2.18 3.75 -6.39
N LEU A 121 2.76 3.61 -7.59
CA LEU A 121 2.49 2.48 -8.49
C LEU A 121 2.95 1.15 -7.85
N HIS A 122 4.13 1.12 -7.25
CA HIS A 122 4.62 -0.07 -6.53
C HIS A 122 3.73 -0.43 -5.36
N VAL A 123 3.22 0.56 -4.62
CA VAL A 123 2.24 0.34 -3.55
C VAL A 123 0.94 -0.26 -4.10
N LEU A 124 0.33 0.37 -5.11
CA LEU A 124 -0.90 -0.15 -5.71
C LEU A 124 -0.71 -1.58 -6.24
N ALA A 125 0.40 -1.84 -6.92
CA ALA A 125 0.69 -3.16 -7.46
C ALA A 125 0.85 -4.23 -6.39
N ARG A 126 1.58 -3.91 -5.32
CA ARG A 126 1.82 -4.87 -4.24
C ARG A 126 0.55 -5.13 -3.42
N LEU A 127 -0.22 -4.10 -3.09
CA LEU A 127 -1.51 -4.28 -2.40
C LEU A 127 -2.50 -5.06 -3.27
N THR A 128 -2.51 -4.82 -4.58
CA THR A 128 -3.32 -5.58 -5.53
C THR A 128 -2.87 -7.04 -5.61
N GLN A 129 -1.57 -7.32 -5.57
CA GLN A 129 -1.03 -8.68 -5.50
C GLN A 129 -1.47 -9.40 -4.22
N PHE A 130 -1.47 -8.73 -3.07
CA PHE A 130 -1.98 -9.30 -1.82
C PHE A 130 -3.48 -9.62 -1.89
N ALA A 131 -4.26 -8.78 -2.56
CA ALA A 131 -5.72 -8.96 -2.67
C ALA A 131 -6.11 -10.04 -3.67
N LEU A 132 -5.55 -9.98 -4.88
CA LEU A 132 -6.00 -10.73 -6.06
C LEU A 132 -5.03 -11.82 -6.48
N GLY A 133 -3.84 -11.88 -5.89
CA GLY A 133 -2.83 -12.87 -6.22
C GLY A 133 -3.31 -14.30 -5.97
N PRO A 134 -2.77 -15.28 -6.72
CA PRO A 134 -3.06 -16.69 -6.45
C PRO A 134 -2.74 -17.05 -4.99
N SER A 135 -3.59 -17.87 -4.37
CA SER A 135 -3.31 -18.37 -3.02
C SER A 135 -1.96 -19.09 -2.99
N GLY A 136 -1.11 -18.73 -2.02
CA GLY A 136 0.24 -19.28 -1.90
C GLY A 136 1.30 -18.59 -2.76
N SER A 137 0.94 -17.62 -3.60
CA SER A 137 1.95 -16.77 -4.26
C SER A 137 2.63 -15.88 -3.23
N ASP A 138 3.96 -15.83 -3.25
CA ASP A 138 4.73 -14.90 -2.42
C ASP A 138 4.71 -13.50 -3.08
N PRO A 139 4.05 -12.50 -2.47
CA PRO A 139 4.03 -11.17 -3.01
C PRO A 139 5.40 -10.51 -3.02
N GLU A 140 6.43 -10.97 -2.30
CA GLU A 140 7.78 -10.40 -2.40
C GLU A 140 8.44 -10.68 -3.75
N LEU A 141 8.12 -11.82 -4.35
CA LEU A 141 8.81 -12.33 -5.54
C LEU A 141 8.30 -11.76 -6.86
N VAL A 142 7.14 -11.08 -6.85
CA VAL A 142 6.56 -10.53 -8.09
C VAL A 142 7.34 -9.29 -8.53
N VAL A 143 7.90 -9.36 -9.73
CA VAL A 143 8.55 -8.24 -10.42
C VAL A 143 7.56 -7.64 -11.40
N PHE A 144 7.27 -6.35 -11.24
CA PHE A 144 6.35 -5.60 -12.07
C PHE A 144 7.08 -4.92 -13.23
N ASP A 145 6.43 -4.87 -14.38
CA ASP A 145 6.89 -4.09 -15.53
C ASP A 145 6.55 -2.61 -15.32
N GLU A 146 7.50 -1.85 -14.75
CA GLU A 146 7.37 -0.41 -14.45
C GLU A 146 6.90 0.41 -15.67
N SER A 147 7.29 0.01 -16.88
CA SER A 147 6.95 0.74 -18.11
C SER A 147 5.46 0.71 -18.44
N ARG A 148 4.73 -0.29 -17.92
CA ARG A 148 3.31 -0.52 -18.18
C ARG A 148 2.40 -0.18 -17.01
N MET A 149 2.94 -0.07 -15.79
CA MET A 149 2.14 0.13 -14.57
C MET A 149 1.23 1.36 -14.64
N ARG A 150 1.74 2.48 -15.16
CA ARG A 150 0.99 3.74 -15.23
C ARG A 150 -0.18 3.64 -16.19
N LEU A 151 0.07 3.13 -17.40
CA LEU A 151 -0.99 2.92 -18.41
C LEU A 151 -2.05 1.97 -17.86
N HIS A 152 -1.62 0.86 -17.25
CA HIS A 152 -2.50 -0.09 -16.60
C HIS A 152 -3.41 0.58 -15.57
N VAL A 153 -2.90 1.47 -14.71
CA VAL A 153 -3.74 2.18 -13.74
C VAL A 153 -4.87 2.94 -14.41
N PHE A 154 -4.55 3.77 -15.42
CA PHE A 154 -5.57 4.60 -16.07
C PHE A 154 -6.58 3.78 -16.86
N GLU A 155 -6.16 2.76 -17.61
CA GLU A 155 -7.08 1.86 -18.33
C GLU A 155 -8.07 1.12 -17.40
N GLN A 156 -7.59 0.73 -16.23
CA GLN A 156 -8.39 0.05 -15.21
C GLN A 156 -9.37 1.01 -14.53
N LEU A 157 -8.93 2.23 -14.20
CA LEU A 157 -9.81 3.27 -13.66
C LEU A 157 -10.91 3.67 -14.65
N ASP A 158 -10.57 3.87 -15.93
CA ASP A 158 -11.52 4.20 -16.98
C ASP A 158 -12.59 3.11 -17.19
N SER A 159 -12.24 1.85 -16.88
CA SER A 159 -13.16 0.70 -16.95
C SER A 159 -13.89 0.39 -15.64
N ASP A 160 -13.67 1.15 -14.56
CA ASP A 160 -14.13 0.83 -13.19
C ASP A 160 -13.75 -0.61 -12.75
N THR A 161 -12.58 -1.08 -13.18
CA THR A 161 -12.04 -2.40 -12.82
C THR A 161 -10.66 -2.27 -12.18
N VAL A 162 -10.22 -3.31 -11.45
CA VAL A 162 -8.85 -3.40 -10.91
C VAL A 162 -8.35 -4.82 -11.06
N ASN A 163 -7.38 -5.05 -11.93
CA ASN A 163 -6.71 -6.34 -12.15
C ASN A 163 -5.26 -6.32 -11.66
N LEU A 164 -4.66 -7.52 -11.53
CA LEU A 164 -3.24 -7.67 -11.23
C LEU A 164 -2.39 -6.84 -12.22
N PHE A 165 -1.35 -6.21 -11.69
CA PHE A 165 -0.43 -5.43 -12.50
C PHE A 165 0.38 -6.32 -13.44
N PRO A 166 0.83 -5.78 -14.60
CA PRO A 166 1.69 -6.52 -15.52
C PRO A 166 3.00 -6.90 -14.83
N ALA A 167 3.32 -8.19 -14.86
CA ALA A 167 4.61 -8.73 -14.41
C ALA A 167 5.64 -8.70 -15.56
N ALA A 168 6.92 -8.60 -15.20
CA ALA A 168 8.05 -8.63 -16.11
C ALA A 168 8.47 -10.06 -16.50
#